data_AF-A0A8K0JQC7-F1
#
_entry.id   AF-A0A8K0JQC7-F1
#
_cell.length_a   1.000
_cell.length_b   1.000
_cell.length_c   1.000
_cell.angle_alpha   90.00
_cell.angle_beta   90.00
_cell.angle_gamma   90.00
#
_symmetry.space_group_name_H-M   'P 1'
#
loop_
_entity.id
_entity.type
_entity.pdbx_description
1 polymer ?
#
loop_
_entity_poly.entity_id
_entity_poly.type
_entity_poly.pdbx_seq_one_letter_code
_entity_poly.pdbx_strand_id
1 'polypeptide(L)'
;MDIAYNLVASKCAQQMQAYQECVMKNQDGNWADICRDQSQAVTQCANETIPNLSSLKTTCQSQIETYTRCVDSASRTGLSDKEMEESCRDSMKDLWKCCEGVLGGVAGGSS
;
A
#
# COMPACT_ATOMS: atom_id res chain seq x y z
N MET A 1 -7.24 0.06 6.92
CA MET A 1 -5.84 -0.08 6.49
C MET A 1 -4.85 0.04 7.65
N ASP A 2 -5.25 0.57 8.80
CA ASP A 2 -4.35 0.80 9.96
C ASP A 2 -3.76 -0.48 10.54
N ILE A 3 -4.47 -1.61 10.49
CA ILE A 3 -3.97 -2.89 11.01
C ILE A 3 -2.78 -3.39 10.18
N ALA A 4 -2.86 -3.30 8.85
CA ALA A 4 -1.78 -3.73 7.96
C ALA A 4 -0.55 -2.82 8.10
N TYR A 5 -0.77 -1.50 8.18
CA TYR A 5 0.30 -0.54 8.42
C TYR A 5 0.99 -0.76 9.77
N ASN A 6 0.21 -0.91 10.86
CA ASN A 6 0.76 -1.17 12.20
C ASN A 6 1.51 -2.50 12.28
N LEU A 7 1.04 -3.54 11.56
CA LEU A 7 1.73 -4.83 11.49
C LEU A 7 3.07 -4.71 10.78
N VAL A 8 3.14 -4.00 9.64
CA VAL A 8 4.40 -3.72 8.94
C VAL A 8 5.31 -2.85 9.79
N ALA A 9 4.79 -1.78 10.39
CA ALA A 9 5.57 -0.88 11.24
C ALA A 9 6.18 -1.62 12.45
N SER A 10 5.45 -2.58 13.03
CA SER A 10 5.93 -3.38 14.15
C SER A 10 6.93 -4.47 13.75
N LYS A 11 6.71 -5.14 12.62
CA LYS A 11 7.45 -6.35 12.23
C LYS A 11 8.60 -6.09 11.25
N CYS A 12 8.49 -5.01 10.48
CA CYS A 12 9.45 -4.57 9.46
C CYS A 12 10.13 -3.25 9.84
N ALA A 13 10.17 -2.92 11.14
CA ALA A 13 10.70 -1.66 11.64
C ALA A 13 12.12 -1.37 11.13
N GLN A 14 12.98 -2.40 11.07
CA GLN A 14 14.35 -2.26 10.60
C GLN A 14 14.44 -1.89 9.11
N GLN A 15 13.65 -2.55 8.26
CA GLN A 15 13.60 -2.24 6.83
C GLN A 15 13.01 -0.85 6.58
N MET A 16 11.96 -0.49 7.33
CA MET A 16 11.34 0.84 7.28
C MET A 16 12.33 1.94 7.67
N GLN A 17 13.09 1.74 8.75
CA GLN A 17 14.12 2.69 9.18
C GLN A 17 15.21 2.84 8.12
N ALA A 18 15.73 1.74 7.57
CA ALA A 18 16.77 1.79 6.53
C ALA A 18 16.30 2.54 5.27
N TYR A 19 15.05 2.35 4.87
CA TYR A 19 14.45 3.08 3.76
C TYR A 19 14.30 4.58 4.08
N GLN A 20 13.78 4.91 5.26
CA GLN A 20 13.61 6.30 5.68
C GLN A 20 14.95 7.05 5.78
N GLU A 21 15.99 6.41 6.32
CA GLU A 21 17.35 6.96 6.35
C GLU A 21 17.90 7.20 4.95
N CYS A 22 17.65 6.28 4.00
CA CYS A 22 18.08 6.46 2.61
C CYS A 22 17.38 7.67 1.99
N VAL A 23 16.06 7.79 2.13
CA VAL A 23 15.29 8.93 1.59
C VAL A 23 15.77 10.24 2.19
N MET A 24 15.98 10.31 3.51
CA MET A 24 16.48 11.52 4.17
C MET A 24 17.87 11.95 3.69
N LYS A 25 18.74 11.01 3.34
CA LYS A 25 20.09 11.30 2.81
C LYS A 25 20.08 11.71 1.33
N ASN A 26 19.01 11.43 0.59
CA ASN A 26 18.94 11.60 -0.86
C ASN A 26 17.75 12.47 -1.30
N GLN A 27 17.28 13.38 -0.45
CA GLN A 27 16.10 14.22 -0.72
C GLN A 27 16.23 15.08 -1.99
N ASP A 28 17.45 15.51 -2.30
CA ASP A 28 17.73 16.34 -3.48
C ASP A 28 17.87 15.53 -4.78
N GLY A 29 17.86 14.20 -4.69
CA GLY A 29 18.01 13.28 -5.82
C GLY A 29 16.73 12.54 -6.17
N ASN A 30 16.80 11.73 -7.22
CA ASN A 30 15.74 10.75 -7.52
C ASN A 30 15.81 9.59 -6.52
N TRP A 31 15.41 9.84 -5.28
CA TRP A 31 15.47 8.88 -4.18
C TRP A 31 14.68 7.60 -4.47
N ALA A 32 13.65 7.66 -5.35
CA ALA A 32 12.88 6.49 -5.74
C ALA A 32 13.75 5.43 -6.44
N ASP A 33 14.71 5.87 -7.27
CA ASP A 33 15.69 4.99 -7.90
C ASP A 33 16.88 4.70 -6.97
N ILE A 34 17.39 5.71 -6.26
CA ILE A 34 18.56 5.57 -5.38
C ILE A 34 18.29 4.59 -4.23
N CYS A 35 17.09 4.65 -3.64
CA CYS A 35 16.70 3.86 -2.47
C CYS A 35 15.87 2.60 -2.85
N ARG A 36 15.99 2.15 -4.10
CA ARG A 36 15.21 1.02 -4.62
C ARG A 36 15.45 -0.26 -3.83
N ASP A 37 16.68 -0.54 -3.43
CA ASP A 37 17.03 -1.75 -2.66
C ASP A 37 16.36 -1.74 -1.28
N GLN A 38 16.37 -0.61 -0.58
CA GLN A 38 15.71 -0.48 0.72
C GLN A 38 14.18 -0.56 0.58
N SER A 39 13.62 -0.01 -0.49
CA SER A 39 12.19 -0.16 -0.83
C SER A 39 11.81 -1.62 -1.08
N GLN A 40 12.65 -2.37 -1.80
CA GLN A 40 12.46 -3.81 -2.01
C GLN A 40 12.52 -4.60 -0.71
N ALA A 41 13.44 -4.27 0.20
CA ALA A 41 13.54 -4.91 1.50
C ALA A 41 12.27 -4.71 2.37
N VAL A 42 11.69 -3.50 2.38
CA VAL A 42 10.40 -3.23 3.04
C VAL A 42 9.29 -4.08 2.40
N THR A 43 9.24 -4.12 1.07
CA THR A 43 8.23 -4.87 0.33
C THR A 43 8.31 -6.36 0.62
N GLN A 44 9.52 -6.93 0.67
CA GLN A 44 9.73 -8.33 0.99
C GLN A 44 9.28 -8.64 2.41
N CYS A 45 9.70 -7.86 3.40
CA CYS A 45 9.28 -8.07 4.79
C CYS A 45 7.76 -7.98 4.95
N ALA A 46 7.11 -7.03 4.27
CA ALA A 46 5.65 -6.92 4.28
C ALA A 46 4.97 -8.15 3.68
N ASN A 47 5.50 -8.71 2.58
CA ASN A 47 4.98 -9.93 1.96
C ASN A 47 5.11 -11.17 2.87
N GLU A 48 6.20 -11.26 3.64
CA GLU A 48 6.45 -12.38 4.57
C GLU A 48 5.63 -12.25 5.87
N THR A 49 5.42 -11.02 6.33
CA THR A 49 4.80 -10.74 7.63
C THR A 49 3.29 -10.69 7.57
N ILE A 50 2.72 -10.05 6.54
CA ILE A 50 1.28 -9.85 6.48
C ILE A 50 0.66 -11.12 5.86
N PRO A 51 -0.02 -11.96 6.67
CA PRO A 51 -0.70 -13.13 6.14
C PRO A 51 -1.70 -12.69 5.08
N ASN A 52 -1.76 -13.43 3.98
CA ASN A 52 -2.64 -13.15 2.84
C ASN A 52 -2.34 -11.84 2.09
N LEU A 53 -1.22 -11.14 2.32
CA LEU A 53 -0.87 -9.96 1.50
C LEU A 53 -0.65 -10.32 0.03
N SER A 54 0.00 -11.46 -0.22
CA SER A 54 0.12 -11.98 -1.59
C SER A 54 -1.26 -12.30 -2.19
N SER A 55 -2.15 -12.92 -1.40
CA SER A 55 -3.52 -13.22 -1.83
C SER A 55 -4.34 -11.96 -2.09
N LEU A 56 -4.18 -10.92 -1.28
CA LEU A 56 -4.77 -9.60 -1.48
C LEU A 56 -4.28 -8.98 -2.78
N LYS A 57 -2.96 -8.93 -2.98
CA LYS A 57 -2.35 -8.36 -4.19
C LYS A 57 -2.85 -9.05 -5.46
N THR A 58 -2.90 -10.39 -5.45
CA THR A 58 -3.38 -11.16 -6.61
C THR A 58 -4.89 -11.04 -6.80
N THR A 59 -5.68 -11.18 -5.74
CA THR A 59 -7.16 -11.20 -5.84
C THR A 59 -7.74 -9.82 -6.14
N CYS A 60 -7.15 -8.78 -5.55
CA CYS A 60 -7.62 -7.40 -5.68
C CYS A 60 -6.81 -6.57 -6.67
N GLN A 61 -5.98 -7.20 -7.51
CA GLN A 61 -5.07 -6.51 -8.43
C GLN A 61 -5.80 -5.45 -9.27
N SER A 62 -6.95 -5.79 -9.85
CA SER A 62 -7.73 -4.88 -10.70
C SER A 62 -8.22 -3.63 -9.94
N GLN A 63 -8.69 -3.81 -8.71
CA GLN A 63 -9.15 -2.71 -7.86
C GLN A 63 -7.99 -1.86 -7.37
N ILE A 64 -6.85 -2.48 -7.05
CA ILE A 64 -5.60 -1.79 -6.70
C ILE A 64 -5.18 -0.90 -7.88
N GLU A 65 -5.07 -1.45 -9.08
CA GLU A 65 -4.68 -0.70 -10.28
C GLU A 65 -5.65 0.44 -10.59
N THR A 66 -6.95 0.22 -10.43
CA THR A 66 -7.98 1.23 -10.66
C THR A 66 -7.84 2.40 -9.69
N TYR A 67 -7.69 2.12 -8.40
CA TYR A 67 -7.48 3.15 -7.38
C TYR A 67 -6.15 3.89 -7.59
N THR A 68 -5.05 3.16 -7.85
CA THR A 68 -3.74 3.76 -8.09
C THR A 68 -3.74 4.67 -9.32
N ARG A 69 -4.41 4.29 -10.41
CA ARG A 69 -4.56 5.14 -11.60
C ARG A 69 -5.37 6.40 -11.28
N CYS A 70 -6.41 6.30 -10.45
CA CYS A 70 -7.18 7.47 -10.03
C CYS A 70 -6.30 8.46 -9.26
N VAL A 71 -5.56 7.99 -8.25
CA VAL A 71 -4.67 8.82 -7.43
C VAL A 71 -3.57 9.45 -8.28
N ASP A 72 -2.93 8.67 -9.16
CA ASP A 72 -1.89 9.19 -10.07
C ASP A 72 -2.47 10.26 -11.00
N SER A 73 -3.64 10.04 -11.60
CA SER A 73 -4.31 11.05 -12.42
C SER A 73 -4.65 12.32 -11.63
N ALA A 74 -5.23 12.17 -10.44
CA ALA A 74 -5.63 13.28 -9.58
C ALA A 74 -4.42 14.12 -9.12
N SER A 75 -3.30 13.46 -8.77
CA SER A 75 -2.07 14.12 -8.37
C SER A 75 -1.45 14.95 -9.49
N ARG A 76 -1.55 14.49 -10.74
CA ARG A 76 -1.06 15.22 -11.93
C ARG A 76 -1.92 16.43 -12.27
N THR A 77 -3.19 16.45 -11.87
CA THR A 77 -4.11 17.57 -12.09
C THR A 77 -4.01 18.66 -11.03
N GLY A 78 -3.20 18.45 -9.97
CA GLY A 78 -3.01 19.43 -8.90
C GLY A 78 -4.21 19.56 -7.95
N LEU A 79 -5.05 18.53 -7.86
CA LEU A 79 -6.15 18.48 -6.91
C LEU A 79 -5.62 18.51 -5.47
N SER A 80 -6.32 19.22 -4.58
CA SER A 80 -6.07 19.15 -3.14
C SER A 80 -6.38 17.74 -2.62
N ASP A 81 -5.80 17.35 -1.49
CA ASP A 81 -6.03 16.02 -0.90
C ASP A 81 -7.52 15.68 -0.73
N LYS A 82 -8.34 16.67 -0.33
CA LYS A 82 -9.79 16.50 -0.18
C LYS A 82 -10.50 16.25 -1.52
N GLU A 83 -10.10 16.97 -2.56
CA GLU A 83 -10.68 16.84 -3.90
C GLU A 83 -10.27 15.50 -4.53
N MET A 84 -9.03 15.07 -4.29
CA MET A 84 -8.54 13.75 -4.67
C MET A 84 -9.30 12.63 -3.94
N GLU A 85 -9.54 12.76 -2.64
CA GLU A 85 -10.33 11.81 -1.87
C GLU A 85 -11.75 11.68 -2.45
N GLU A 86 -12.40 12.80 -2.73
CA GLU A 86 -13.73 12.82 -3.35
C GLU A 86 -13.72 12.20 -4.75
N SER A 87 -12.73 12.55 -5.58
CA SER A 87 -12.60 12.04 -6.95
C SER A 87 -12.32 10.54 -7.02
N CYS A 88 -11.60 9.98 -6.03
CA CYS A 88 -11.22 8.57 -6.02
C CYS A 88 -12.05 7.71 -5.06
N ARG A 89 -13.09 8.30 -4.44
CA ARG A 89 -13.91 7.65 -3.39
C ARG A 89 -14.47 6.30 -3.80
N ASP A 90 -15.04 6.19 -5.00
CA ASP A 90 -15.66 4.95 -5.47
C ASP A 90 -14.62 3.84 -5.71
N SER A 91 -13.51 4.18 -6.37
CA SER A 91 -12.40 3.24 -6.57
C SER A 91 -11.78 2.77 -5.25
N MET A 92 -11.68 3.66 -4.25
CA MET A 92 -11.25 3.32 -2.90
C MET A 92 -12.24 2.36 -2.22
N LYS A 93 -13.55 2.61 -2.37
CA LYS A 93 -14.61 1.77 -1.79
C LYS A 93 -14.60 0.36 -2.39
N ASP A 94 -14.38 0.23 -3.70
CA ASP A 94 -14.32 -1.08 -4.36
C ASP A 94 -13.05 -1.86 -4.01
N LEU A 95 -11.91 -1.16 -3.89
CA LEU A 95 -10.70 -1.75 -3.33
C LEU A 95 -10.91 -2.25 -1.90
N TRP A 96 -11.59 -1.46 -1.07
CA TRP A 96 -11.88 -1.83 0.31
C TRP A 96 -12.75 -3.09 0.41
N LYS A 97 -13.85 -3.17 -0.36
CA LYS A 97 -14.70 -4.37 -0.39
C LYS A 97 -13.92 -5.62 -0.82
N CYS A 98 -13.04 -5.49 -1.80
CA CYS A 98 -12.20 -6.61 -2.22
C CYS A 98 -11.27 -7.05 -1.09
N CYS A 99 -10.60 -6.09 -0.42
CA CYS A 99 -9.72 -6.39 0.70
C CYS A 99 -10.47 -7.08 1.85
N GLU A 100 -11.67 -6.61 2.17
CA GLU A 100 -12.53 -7.27 3.17
C GLU A 100 -12.96 -8.67 2.74
N GLY A 101 -13.24 -8.93 1.46
CA GLY A 101 -13.55 -10.28 1.00
C GLY A 101 -12.40 -11.25 1.21
N VAL A 102 -11.17 -10.82 0.92
CA VAL A 102 -9.96 -11.65 1.10
C VAL A 102 -9.61 -11.85 2.57
N LEU A 103 -9.75 -10.81 3.39
CA LEU A 103 -9.42 -10.86 4.81
C LEU A 103 -10.54 -11.49 5.66
N GLY A 104 -11.80 -11.24 5.31
CA GLY A 104 -13.01 -11.75 5.98
C GLY A 104 -13.35 -13.20 5.62
N GLY A 105 -12.84 -13.73 4.51
CA GLY A 105 -12.90 -15.16 4.19
C GLY A 105 -12.22 -16.07 5.22
N VAL A 106 -11.42 -15.52 6.15
CA VAL A 106 -10.81 -16.27 7.26
C VAL A 106 -11.70 -16.35 8.51
N ALA A 107 -12.78 -15.55 8.59
CA ALA A 107 -13.72 -15.54 9.72
C ALA A 107 -15.09 -16.19 9.40
N GLY A 108 -15.27 -16.67 8.17
CA GLY A 108 -16.54 -17.21 7.64
C GLY A 108 -16.61 -18.73 7.51
N GLY A 109 -15.74 -19.46 8.19
CA GLY A 109 -15.93 -20.90 8.41
C GLY A 109 -16.93 -21.11 9.55
N SER A 110 -18.22 -21.00 9.28
CA SER A 110 -19.26 -21.61 10.11
C SER A 110 -20.46 -21.92 9.23
N SER A 111 -20.68 -23.23 9.14
CA SER A 111 -21.75 -23.99 8.49
C SER A 111 -23.15 -23.47 8.74
#